data_AF-A0A519DI44-F1
#
_entry.id   AF-A0A519DI44-F1
#
_cell.length_a   1.000
_cell.length_b   1.000
_cell.length_c   1.000
_cell.angle_alpha   90.00
_cell.angle_beta   90.00
_cell.angle_gamma   90.00
#
_symmetry.space_group_name_H-M   'P 1'
#
loop_
_entity.id
_entity.type
_entity.pdbx_description
1 polymer ?
#
loop_
_entity_poly.entity_id
_entity_poly.type
_entity_poly.pdbx_seq_one_letter_code
_entity_poly.pdbx_strand_id
1 'polypeptide(L)'
;MKNPEQVRSLVLAFLMVGSVMVGVFYLDIDDVGLEQPPAISAEEPGDFVIGEVLSIKVTIVDEALDELVLDVTLDGDRVANVYLDEKGSFVVDISHLDVGLHALKVIARDKNLLETRWFTEFTISYPAEDETRIDLDHGEEMTVNHGDNIRITGNLTHSTITSCIFIWTDALLEESSLGMPMTEDGDFYLDFSNMQENLTITMEATCGVNIITVDSKFVNITVIPPGEGEGGDLTQGCTDPAADNYDAEAEEDDGSCTYDGGEDNGTGEEPSEE
;
A
#
# COMPACT_ATOMS: atom_id res chain seq x y z
N MET A 1 -54.13 73.08 48.40
CA MET A 1 -54.68 71.72 48.25
C MET A 1 -53.68 70.90 47.46
N LYS A 2 -52.92 70.01 48.12
CA LYS A 2 -52.11 69.00 47.43
C LYS A 2 -52.79 67.66 47.75
N ASN A 3 -53.38 67.04 46.72
CA ASN A 3 -54.43 66.04 46.87
C ASN A 3 -53.97 64.84 47.72
N PRO A 4 -54.77 64.40 48.71
CA PRO A 4 -54.42 63.24 49.55
C PRO A 4 -54.30 61.94 48.74
N GLU A 5 -54.90 61.89 47.56
CA GLU A 5 -54.78 60.77 46.61
C GLU A 5 -53.41 60.67 45.94
N GLN A 6 -52.76 61.81 45.65
CA GLN A 6 -51.40 61.82 45.07
C GLN A 6 -50.35 61.33 46.06
N VAL A 7 -50.53 61.61 47.36
CA VAL A 7 -49.61 61.16 48.41
C VAL A 7 -49.73 59.65 48.63
N ARG A 8 -50.96 59.11 48.59
CA ARG A 8 -51.19 57.65 48.67
C ARG A 8 -50.61 56.90 47.47
N SER A 9 -50.76 57.45 46.26
CA SER A 9 -50.19 56.87 45.04
C SER A 9 -48.66 56.89 45.05
N LEU A 10 -48.05 57.98 45.54
CA LEU A 10 -46.60 58.07 45.68
C LEU A 10 -46.04 57.07 46.71
N VAL A 11 -46.72 56.90 47.85
CA VAL A 11 -46.32 55.93 48.89
C VAL A 11 -46.44 54.48 48.37
N LEU A 12 -47.52 54.16 47.64
CA LEU A 12 -47.68 52.85 47.01
C LEU A 12 -46.62 52.59 45.92
N ALA A 13 -46.26 53.61 45.13
CA ALA A 13 -45.18 53.52 44.16
C ALA A 13 -43.81 53.28 44.82
N PHE A 14 -43.51 53.97 45.93
CA PHE A 14 -42.29 53.71 46.72
C PHE A 14 -42.28 52.33 47.37
N LEU A 15 -43.44 51.80 47.78
CA LEU A 15 -43.56 50.45 48.36
C LEU A 15 -43.34 49.36 47.29
N MET A 16 -43.86 49.56 46.08
CA MET A 16 -43.63 48.64 44.96
C MET A 16 -42.18 48.69 44.45
N VAL A 17 -41.58 49.87 44.33
CA VAL A 17 -40.15 50.00 43.97
C VAL A 17 -39.25 49.46 45.07
N GLY A 18 -39.61 49.69 46.34
CA GLY A 18 -38.92 49.13 47.49
C GLY A 18 -39.00 47.61 47.55
N SER A 19 -40.14 46.99 47.24
CA SER A 19 -40.24 45.52 47.21
C SER A 19 -39.50 44.89 46.03
N VAL A 20 -39.44 45.58 44.88
CA VAL A 20 -38.63 45.16 43.73
C VAL A 20 -37.14 45.28 44.05
N MET A 21 -36.68 46.36 44.68
CA MET A 21 -35.29 46.49 45.09
C MET A 21 -34.90 45.51 46.20
N VAL A 22 -35.76 45.28 47.20
CA VAL A 22 -35.51 44.28 48.25
C VAL A 22 -35.53 42.86 47.67
N GLY A 23 -36.35 42.59 46.64
CA GLY A 23 -36.34 41.33 45.90
C GLY A 23 -35.06 41.13 45.06
N VAL A 24 -34.47 42.20 44.53
CA VAL A 24 -33.18 42.14 43.80
C VAL A 24 -32.00 41.96 44.77
N PHE A 25 -32.07 42.51 45.99
CA PHE A 25 -31.03 42.31 47.01
C PHE A 25 -31.13 40.96 47.75
N TYR A 26 -32.25 40.24 47.66
CA TYR A 26 -32.40 38.86 48.19
C TYR A 26 -32.11 37.76 47.17
N LEU A 27 -31.79 38.14 45.92
CA LEU A 27 -31.17 37.26 44.93
C LEU A 27 -29.67 37.56 44.82
N ASP A 28 -29.03 37.81 45.96
CA ASP A 28 -27.66 37.33 46.16
C ASP A 28 -27.79 35.81 46.39
N ILE A 29 -28.25 35.11 45.36
CA ILE A 29 -27.91 33.70 45.22
C ILE A 29 -26.41 33.79 45.01
N ASP A 30 -25.65 33.62 46.10
CA ASP A 30 -24.32 33.04 46.04
C ASP A 30 -24.36 32.07 44.87
N ASP A 31 -23.48 32.24 43.90
CA ASP A 31 -23.28 31.30 42.81
C ASP A 31 -23.13 29.91 43.44
N VAL A 32 -24.26 29.22 43.63
CA VAL A 32 -24.32 27.83 44.03
C VAL A 32 -23.90 27.21 42.72
N GLY A 33 -22.58 27.15 42.53
CA GLY A 33 -21.97 26.67 41.31
C GLY A 33 -22.73 25.42 40.94
N LEU A 34 -23.49 25.50 39.86
CA LEU A 34 -24.29 24.39 39.42
C LEU A 34 -23.27 23.28 39.17
N GLU A 35 -23.36 22.23 39.96
CA GLU A 35 -22.45 21.09 39.91
C GLU A 35 -22.35 20.61 38.47
N GLN A 36 -21.12 20.53 37.96
CA GLN A 36 -20.87 20.24 36.56
C GLN A 36 -20.39 18.80 36.45
N PRO A 37 -20.76 18.10 35.36
CA PRO A 37 -20.15 16.80 35.10
C PRO A 37 -18.64 16.97 34.87
N PRO A 38 -17.82 15.98 35.27
CA PRO A 38 -16.38 16.01 35.04
C PRO A 38 -16.08 16.16 33.56
N ALA A 39 -15.13 17.02 33.18
CA ALA A 39 -14.71 17.17 31.79
C ALA A 39 -13.44 16.35 31.52
N ILE A 40 -13.49 15.47 30.51
CA ILE A 40 -12.33 14.69 30.08
C ILE A 40 -11.69 15.36 28.86
N SER A 41 -10.40 15.63 28.94
CA SER A 41 -9.56 16.14 27.84
C SER A 41 -8.35 15.23 27.66
N ALA A 42 -8.27 14.58 26.51
CA ALA A 42 -7.15 13.75 26.12
C ALA A 42 -6.77 14.05 24.66
N GLU A 43 -5.49 13.94 24.36
CA GLU A 43 -4.99 13.98 22.99
C GLU A 43 -5.34 12.66 22.31
N GLU A 44 -5.88 12.72 21.10
CA GLU A 44 -6.18 11.51 20.31
C GLU A 44 -4.85 10.89 19.89
N PRO A 45 -4.52 9.67 20.35
CA PRO A 45 -3.21 9.07 20.15
C PRO A 45 -2.90 8.74 18.67
N GLY A 46 -3.91 8.71 17.80
CA GLY A 46 -3.73 8.48 16.36
C GLY A 46 -3.18 7.08 16.05
N ASP A 47 -2.45 6.96 14.95
CA ASP A 47 -1.75 5.73 14.58
C ASP A 47 -0.26 5.88 14.89
N PHE A 48 0.36 4.87 15.48
CA PHE A 48 1.77 4.90 15.84
C PHE A 48 2.45 3.54 15.65
N VAL A 49 3.78 3.57 15.50
CA VAL A 49 4.57 2.34 15.35
C VAL A 49 4.79 1.72 16.73
N ILE A 50 4.85 0.38 16.77
CA ILE A 50 5.17 -0.37 17.98
C ILE A 50 6.44 0.18 18.66
N GLY A 51 6.31 0.56 19.92
CA GLY A 51 7.41 1.09 20.74
C GLY A 51 7.66 2.61 20.64
N GLU A 52 6.98 3.35 19.76
CA GLU A 52 7.11 4.82 19.72
C GLU A 52 6.37 5.51 20.86
N VAL A 53 5.12 5.11 21.10
CA VAL A 53 4.29 5.63 22.19
C VAL A 53 4.15 4.53 23.23
N LEU A 54 4.68 4.80 24.41
CA LEU A 54 4.65 3.84 25.53
C LEU A 54 3.51 4.12 26.51
N SER A 55 2.92 5.32 26.45
CA SER A 55 1.88 5.71 27.39
C SER A 55 0.96 6.81 26.87
N ILE A 56 -0.33 6.73 27.18
CA ILE A 56 -1.33 7.75 26.84
C ILE A 56 -1.63 8.58 28.08
N LYS A 57 -1.51 9.90 27.98
CA LYS A 57 -1.87 10.82 29.06
C LYS A 57 -3.29 11.33 28.88
N VAL A 58 -4.11 11.15 29.91
CA VAL A 58 -5.50 11.64 29.95
C VAL A 58 -5.61 12.67 31.08
N THR A 59 -6.29 13.79 30.82
CA THR A 59 -6.53 14.85 31.81
C THR A 59 -8.03 14.94 32.08
N ILE A 60 -8.40 15.01 33.35
CA ILE A 60 -9.76 15.19 33.83
C ILE A 60 -9.80 16.50 34.60
N VAL A 61 -10.77 17.34 34.29
CA VAL A 61 -11.02 18.62 34.94
C VAL A 61 -12.37 18.54 35.62
N ASP A 62 -12.38 18.77 36.92
CA ASP A 62 -13.57 18.71 37.78
C ASP A 62 -13.37 19.63 38.99
N GLU A 63 -14.47 20.08 39.61
CA GLU A 63 -14.43 20.86 40.84
C GLU A 63 -13.85 20.10 42.05
N ALA A 64 -14.03 18.76 42.10
CA ALA A 64 -13.71 17.91 43.23
C ALA A 64 -13.00 16.61 42.76
N LEU A 65 -11.75 16.76 42.32
CA LEU A 65 -10.93 15.66 41.79
C LEU A 65 -10.72 14.48 42.75
N ASP A 66 -10.80 14.70 44.07
CA ASP A 66 -10.62 13.71 45.12
C ASP A 66 -11.86 12.81 45.34
N GLU A 67 -13.02 13.23 44.86
CA GLU A 67 -14.28 12.50 44.97
C GLU A 67 -14.65 11.75 43.68
N LEU A 68 -13.80 11.81 42.64
CA LEU A 68 -14.04 11.16 41.36
C LEU A 68 -13.85 9.64 41.41
N VAL A 69 -14.79 8.93 40.78
CA VAL A 69 -14.68 7.50 40.49
C VAL A 69 -14.39 7.32 39.01
N LEU A 70 -13.26 6.67 38.71
CA LEU A 70 -12.83 6.39 37.33
C LEU A 70 -13.00 4.91 36.99
N ASP A 71 -13.61 4.63 35.83
CA ASP A 71 -13.57 3.31 35.18
C ASP A 71 -12.82 3.47 33.86
N VAL A 72 -11.59 2.96 33.83
CA VAL A 72 -10.71 3.01 32.67
C VAL A 72 -10.56 1.59 32.13
N THR A 73 -10.89 1.40 30.86
CA THR A 73 -10.74 0.12 30.18
C THR A 73 -9.93 0.26 28.90
N LEU A 74 -8.98 -0.63 28.70
CA LEU A 74 -8.16 -0.78 27.50
C LEU A 74 -8.54 -2.13 26.86
N ASP A 75 -9.03 -2.11 25.62
CA ASP A 75 -9.54 -3.29 24.88
C ASP A 75 -10.65 -4.06 25.63
N GLY A 76 -11.36 -3.36 26.50
CA GLY A 76 -12.40 -3.94 27.36
C GLY A 76 -11.89 -4.48 28.70
N ASP A 77 -10.57 -4.59 28.89
CA ASP A 77 -9.96 -4.96 30.16
C ASP A 77 -9.76 -3.75 31.06
N ARG A 78 -10.01 -3.92 32.36
CA ARG A 78 -9.87 -2.82 33.34
C ARG A 78 -8.41 -2.52 33.63
N VAL A 79 -8.04 -1.25 33.47
CA VAL A 79 -6.73 -0.74 33.86
C VAL A 79 -6.72 -0.54 35.37
N ALA A 80 -5.91 -1.33 36.09
CA ALA A 80 -5.76 -1.19 37.53
C ALA A 80 -4.85 0.00 37.89
N ASN A 81 -5.03 0.55 39.09
CA ASN A 81 -4.14 1.56 39.69
C ASN A 81 -4.08 2.90 38.92
N VAL A 82 -5.22 3.36 38.41
CA VAL A 82 -5.34 4.71 37.85
C VAL A 82 -5.47 5.71 39.00
N TYR A 83 -4.47 6.56 39.17
CA TYR A 83 -4.46 7.65 40.15
C TYR A 83 -4.30 8.99 39.43
N LEU A 84 -5.13 9.96 39.80
CA LEU A 84 -5.02 11.33 39.32
C LEU A 84 -3.89 12.05 40.05
N ASP A 85 -3.08 12.79 39.31
CA ASP A 85 -2.11 13.73 39.88
C ASP A 85 -2.80 15.02 40.38
N GLU A 86 -2.03 15.91 40.99
CA GLU A 86 -2.52 17.21 41.50
C GLU A 86 -3.15 18.11 40.41
N LYS A 87 -2.98 17.77 39.12
CA LYS A 87 -3.52 18.48 37.96
C LYS A 87 -4.66 17.70 37.29
N GLY A 88 -5.15 16.61 37.89
CA GLY A 88 -6.20 15.78 37.32
C GLY A 88 -5.74 14.94 36.13
N SER A 89 -4.43 14.73 35.93
CA SER A 89 -3.90 13.87 34.87
C SER A 89 -3.56 12.47 35.39
N PHE A 90 -3.77 11.46 34.55
CA PHE A 90 -3.24 10.12 34.74
C PHE A 90 -2.62 9.59 33.44
N VAL A 91 -1.81 8.55 33.57
CA VAL A 91 -1.08 7.94 32.45
C VAL A 91 -1.46 6.47 32.36
N VAL A 92 -1.84 6.03 31.16
CA VAL A 92 -2.11 4.63 30.83
C VAL A 92 -0.88 4.08 30.14
N ASP A 93 -0.28 3.04 30.71
CA ASP A 93 0.84 2.31 30.09
C ASP A 93 0.29 1.41 28.97
N ILE A 94 0.83 1.59 27.76
CA ILE A 94 0.49 0.81 26.57
C ILE A 94 1.70 0.09 25.98
N SER A 95 2.84 0.08 26.69
CA SER A 95 4.09 -0.55 26.24
C SER A 95 4.00 -2.07 26.05
N HIS A 96 2.98 -2.69 26.63
CA HIS A 96 2.72 -4.13 26.55
C HIS A 96 1.76 -4.52 25.43
N LEU A 97 1.21 -3.55 24.68
CA LEU A 97 0.29 -3.85 23.59
C LEU A 97 1.04 -4.37 22.37
N ASP A 98 0.46 -5.39 21.76
CA ASP A 98 0.91 -5.91 20.47
C ASP A 98 0.43 -5.01 19.32
N VAL A 99 0.80 -5.34 18.08
CA VAL A 99 0.24 -4.66 16.91
C VAL A 99 -1.25 -4.96 16.75
N GLY A 100 -2.03 -3.97 16.34
CA GLY A 100 -3.46 -4.12 16.15
C GLY A 100 -4.25 -2.84 16.40
N LEU A 101 -5.58 -2.99 16.35
CA LEU A 101 -6.52 -1.95 16.73
C LEU A 101 -6.79 -2.07 18.23
N HIS A 102 -6.60 -0.97 18.93
CA HIS A 102 -6.83 -0.87 20.37
C HIS A 102 -7.83 0.23 20.69
N ALA A 103 -8.56 0.06 21.78
CA ALA A 103 -9.59 0.99 22.21
C ALA A 103 -9.41 1.36 23.69
N LEU A 104 -9.24 2.66 23.96
CA LEU A 104 -9.20 3.20 25.31
C LEU A 104 -10.50 3.92 25.62
N LYS A 105 -11.13 3.51 26.72
CA LYS A 105 -12.38 4.08 27.20
C LYS A 105 -12.20 4.55 28.64
N VAL A 106 -12.63 5.79 28.88
CA VAL A 106 -12.55 6.44 30.20
C VAL A 106 -13.95 6.89 30.58
N ILE A 107 -14.42 6.45 31.73
CA ILE A 107 -15.66 6.91 32.35
C ILE A 107 -15.29 7.59 33.66
N ALA A 108 -15.59 8.87 33.79
CA ALA A 108 -15.43 9.63 35.02
C ALA A 108 -16.80 9.91 35.62
N ARG A 109 -16.96 9.66 36.92
CA ARG A 109 -18.20 9.91 37.65
C ARG A 109 -17.91 10.66 38.96
N ASP A 110 -18.67 11.71 39.21
CA ASP A 110 -18.60 12.49 40.45
C ASP A 110 -19.44 11.87 41.60
N LYS A 111 -19.41 12.51 42.78
CA LYS A 111 -20.22 12.11 43.94
C LYS A 111 -21.73 12.22 43.72
N ASN A 112 -22.16 13.03 42.76
CA ASN A 112 -23.56 13.29 42.43
C ASN A 112 -24.04 12.44 41.25
N LEU A 113 -23.21 11.47 40.83
CA LEU A 113 -23.44 10.50 39.78
C LEU A 113 -23.56 11.13 38.38
N LEU A 114 -23.11 12.37 38.19
CA LEU A 114 -22.90 12.93 36.87
C LEU A 114 -21.68 12.24 36.26
N GLU A 115 -21.85 11.73 35.03
CA GLU A 115 -20.80 10.98 34.35
C GLU A 115 -20.46 11.58 33.00
N THR A 116 -19.18 11.51 32.66
CA THR A 116 -18.66 11.81 31.32
C THR A 116 -17.93 10.59 30.79
N ARG A 117 -18.18 10.30 29.52
CA ARG A 117 -17.59 9.16 28.81
C ARG A 117 -16.74 9.68 27.69
N TRP A 118 -15.51 9.19 27.62
CA TRP A 118 -14.59 9.45 26.53
C TRP A 118 -14.10 8.12 25.96
N PHE A 119 -13.94 8.09 24.64
CA PHE A 119 -13.56 6.91 23.88
C PHE A 119 -12.62 7.32 22.76
N THR A 120 -11.56 6.55 22.58
CA THR A 120 -10.64 6.68 21.44
C THR A 120 -10.23 5.31 20.94
N GLU A 121 -9.98 5.21 19.64
CA GLU A 121 -9.38 4.05 18.99
C GLU A 121 -8.05 4.47 18.40
N PHE A 122 -7.07 3.58 18.45
CA PHE A 122 -5.75 3.79 17.88
C PHE A 122 -5.19 2.51 17.32
N THR A 123 -4.31 2.64 16.32
CA THR A 123 -3.66 1.51 15.67
C THR A 123 -2.19 1.48 16.03
N ILE A 124 -1.72 0.32 16.47
CA ILE A 124 -0.29 0.01 16.60
C ILE A 124 0.13 -0.80 15.39
N SER A 125 1.05 -0.28 14.59
CA SER A 125 1.57 -0.97 13.41
C SER A 125 3.05 -1.32 13.57
N TYR A 126 3.51 -2.29 12.78
CA TYR A 126 4.94 -2.53 12.64
C TYR A 126 5.60 -1.36 11.90
N PRO A 127 6.91 -1.13 12.11
CA PRO A 127 7.65 -0.19 11.28
C PRO A 127 7.53 -0.59 9.81
N ALA A 128 7.51 0.41 8.92
CA ALA A 128 7.53 0.15 7.49
C ALA A 128 8.78 -0.69 7.13
N GLU A 129 8.58 -1.76 6.38
CA GLU A 129 9.66 -2.54 5.76
C GLU A 129 9.87 -2.05 4.31
N ASP A 130 11.07 -2.30 3.77
CA ASP A 130 11.38 -1.95 2.39
C ASP A 130 10.54 -2.78 1.40
N GLU A 131 10.38 -2.31 0.17
CA GLU A 131 9.70 -3.08 -0.87
C GLU A 131 10.63 -4.13 -1.48
N THR A 132 10.11 -5.33 -1.72
CA THR A 132 10.78 -6.36 -2.52
C THR A 132 10.94 -5.86 -3.93
N ARG A 133 12.15 -6.00 -4.50
CA ARG A 133 12.37 -5.65 -5.92
C ARG A 133 13.32 -6.62 -6.60
N ILE A 134 12.87 -7.18 -7.71
CA ILE A 134 13.62 -8.01 -8.64
C ILE A 134 14.12 -7.11 -9.78
N ASP A 135 15.44 -7.02 -9.92
CA ASP A 135 16.08 -6.33 -11.04
C ASP A 135 16.74 -7.34 -11.98
N LEU A 136 16.50 -7.21 -13.29
CA LEU A 136 16.98 -8.12 -14.33
C LEU A 136 18.05 -7.42 -15.16
N ASP A 137 19.24 -8.00 -15.25
CA ASP A 137 20.38 -7.37 -15.93
C ASP A 137 20.14 -7.17 -17.44
N HIS A 138 19.38 -8.08 -18.03
CA HIS A 138 19.11 -8.14 -19.47
C HIS A 138 17.67 -7.79 -19.84
N GLY A 139 16.86 -7.33 -18.88
CA GLY A 139 15.46 -6.98 -19.08
C GLY A 139 14.51 -8.19 -19.17
N GLU A 140 13.27 -7.92 -19.56
CA GLU A 140 12.15 -8.89 -19.56
C GLU A 140 11.98 -9.60 -20.91
N GLU A 141 12.75 -9.22 -21.94
CA GLU A 141 12.70 -9.83 -23.27
C GLU A 141 14.11 -10.17 -23.75
N MET A 142 14.30 -11.41 -24.19
CA MET A 142 15.57 -11.88 -24.74
C MET A 142 15.34 -12.67 -26.03
N THR A 143 16.30 -12.57 -26.95
CA THR A 143 16.31 -13.31 -28.21
C THR A 143 17.57 -14.15 -28.28
N VAL A 144 17.44 -15.40 -28.71
CA VAL A 144 18.53 -16.38 -28.77
C VAL A 144 18.37 -17.25 -30.01
N ASN A 145 19.46 -17.68 -30.64
CA ASN A 145 19.35 -18.58 -31.80
C ASN A 145 19.03 -20.00 -31.34
N HIS A 146 18.37 -20.75 -32.22
CA HIS A 146 18.13 -22.16 -32.01
C HIS A 146 19.45 -22.93 -31.75
N GLY A 147 19.53 -23.60 -30.61
CA GLY A 147 20.68 -24.38 -30.17
C GLY A 147 21.66 -23.63 -29.26
N ASP A 148 21.51 -22.32 -29.08
CA ASP A 148 22.35 -21.53 -28.19
C ASP A 148 21.98 -21.72 -26.71
N ASN A 149 22.91 -21.34 -25.83
CA ASN A 149 22.69 -21.31 -24.39
C ASN A 149 22.36 -19.87 -23.96
N ILE A 150 21.49 -19.73 -22.97
CA ILE A 150 21.10 -18.45 -22.40
C ILE A 150 21.24 -18.49 -20.88
N ARG A 151 21.69 -17.36 -20.33
CA ARG A 151 21.78 -17.14 -18.89
C ARG A 151 20.94 -15.93 -18.53
N ILE A 152 20.00 -16.11 -17.61
CA ILE A 152 19.27 -15.03 -16.97
C ILE A 152 20.04 -14.66 -15.71
N THR A 153 20.32 -13.38 -15.51
CA THR A 153 20.92 -12.87 -14.26
C THR A 153 20.15 -11.65 -13.76
N GLY A 154 20.26 -11.43 -12.46
CA GLY A 154 19.68 -10.27 -11.81
C GLY A 154 20.01 -10.24 -10.33
N ASN A 155 19.43 -9.25 -9.64
CA ASN A 155 19.57 -9.07 -8.20
C ASN A 155 18.20 -8.86 -7.56
N LEU A 156 17.96 -9.54 -6.44
CA LEU A 156 16.82 -9.35 -5.56
C LEU A 156 17.23 -8.40 -4.43
N THR A 157 16.53 -7.29 -4.28
CA THR A 157 16.78 -6.29 -3.25
C THR A 157 15.67 -6.27 -2.20
N HIS A 158 16.06 -6.35 -0.93
CA HIS A 158 15.20 -6.16 0.24
C HIS A 158 16.05 -5.92 1.50
N SER A 159 15.60 -5.11 2.46
CA SER A 159 16.31 -4.89 3.75
C SER A 159 16.62 -6.17 4.51
N THR A 160 15.74 -7.16 4.40
CA THR A 160 15.83 -8.46 5.05
C THR A 160 15.90 -9.60 4.02
N ILE A 161 16.90 -9.56 3.13
CA ILE A 161 17.07 -10.55 2.04
C ILE A 161 17.03 -12.02 2.51
N THR A 162 17.48 -12.29 3.74
CA THR A 162 17.46 -13.64 4.34
C THR A 162 16.05 -14.17 4.64
N SER A 163 15.04 -13.30 4.68
CA SER A 163 13.63 -13.68 4.85
C SER A 163 12.94 -13.99 3.51
N CYS A 164 13.58 -13.67 2.39
CA CYS A 164 12.98 -13.80 1.07
C CYS A 164 12.79 -15.26 0.67
N ILE A 165 11.57 -15.57 0.22
CA ILE A 165 11.25 -16.77 -0.52
C ILE A 165 11.19 -16.37 -1.99
N PHE A 166 12.12 -16.89 -2.79
CA PHE A 166 12.17 -16.60 -4.21
C PHE A 166 11.96 -17.88 -5.00
N ILE A 167 10.95 -17.86 -5.87
CA ILE A 167 10.56 -18.99 -6.69
C ILE A 167 10.50 -18.60 -8.16
N TRP A 168 10.64 -19.59 -9.03
CA TRP A 168 10.46 -19.45 -10.47
C TRP A 168 9.77 -20.66 -11.06
N THR A 169 9.22 -20.47 -12.25
CA THR A 169 8.54 -21.49 -13.05
C THR A 169 8.65 -21.16 -14.53
N ASP A 170 8.67 -22.19 -15.36
CA ASP A 170 8.47 -22.13 -16.82
C ASP A 170 7.02 -22.43 -17.23
N ALA A 171 6.14 -22.66 -16.25
CA ALA A 171 4.72 -22.94 -16.42
C ALA A 171 3.87 -21.91 -15.66
N LEU A 172 2.61 -22.26 -15.34
CA LEU A 172 1.78 -21.47 -14.45
C LEU A 172 2.26 -21.67 -12.99
N LEU A 173 2.40 -20.57 -12.24
CA LEU A 173 2.87 -20.56 -10.84
C LEU A 173 2.06 -21.50 -9.92
N GLU A 174 0.80 -21.77 -10.25
CA GLU A 174 -0.07 -22.65 -9.45
C GLU A 174 0.15 -24.16 -9.68
N GLU A 175 0.84 -24.55 -10.76
CA GLU A 175 1.05 -25.96 -11.10
C GLU A 175 2.38 -26.49 -10.55
N SER A 176 3.45 -25.71 -10.71
CA SER A 176 4.77 -26.07 -10.21
C SER A 176 5.66 -24.85 -10.09
N SER A 177 6.47 -24.82 -9.04
CA SER A 177 7.49 -23.80 -8.83
C SER A 177 8.73 -24.43 -8.20
N LEU A 178 9.88 -23.85 -8.52
CA LEU A 178 11.19 -24.22 -8.00
C LEU A 178 11.77 -23.04 -7.23
N GLY A 179 12.55 -23.32 -6.19
CA GLY A 179 13.32 -22.29 -5.51
C GLY A 179 14.36 -21.68 -6.45
N MET A 180 14.42 -20.36 -6.52
CA MET A 180 15.46 -19.68 -7.28
C MET A 180 16.77 -19.69 -6.48
N PRO A 181 17.89 -20.18 -7.06
CA PRO A 181 19.18 -20.09 -6.40
C PRO A 181 19.63 -18.63 -6.35
N MET A 182 19.87 -18.12 -5.15
CA MET A 182 20.41 -16.78 -4.91
C MET A 182 21.59 -16.81 -3.95
N THR A 183 22.43 -15.77 -4.01
CA THR A 183 23.47 -15.52 -3.02
C THR A 183 22.92 -14.81 -1.78
N GLU A 184 23.73 -14.68 -0.72
CA GLU A 184 23.37 -13.88 0.46
C GLU A 184 23.17 -12.39 0.14
N ASP A 185 23.76 -11.92 -0.97
CA ASP A 185 23.64 -10.54 -1.45
C ASP A 185 22.45 -10.34 -2.42
N GLY A 186 21.67 -11.40 -2.67
CA GLY A 186 20.48 -11.36 -3.53
C GLY A 186 20.74 -11.59 -5.02
N ASP A 187 21.98 -11.83 -5.44
CA ASP A 187 22.29 -12.13 -6.85
C ASP A 187 21.78 -13.52 -7.21
N PHE A 188 21.12 -13.63 -8.36
CA PHE A 188 20.59 -14.89 -8.87
C PHE A 188 20.98 -15.13 -10.32
N TYR A 189 20.97 -16.40 -10.72
CA TYR A 189 21.13 -16.77 -12.12
C TYR A 189 20.37 -18.06 -12.48
N LEU A 190 19.91 -18.14 -13.72
CA LEU A 190 19.35 -19.34 -14.33
C LEU A 190 20.05 -19.63 -15.64
N ASP A 191 20.49 -20.87 -15.82
CA ASP A 191 21.17 -21.34 -17.02
C ASP A 191 20.25 -22.27 -17.81
N PHE A 192 19.97 -21.91 -19.06
CA PHE A 192 19.27 -22.75 -20.02
C PHE A 192 20.22 -23.08 -21.16
N SER A 193 20.33 -24.37 -21.49
CA SER A 193 21.23 -24.84 -22.54
C SER A 193 20.45 -25.39 -23.71
N ASN A 194 20.99 -25.24 -24.92
CA ASN A 194 20.43 -25.81 -26.14
C ASN A 194 18.96 -25.41 -26.36
N MET A 195 18.67 -24.12 -26.37
CA MET A 195 17.32 -23.57 -26.56
C MET A 195 16.70 -24.03 -27.88
N GLN A 196 15.52 -24.67 -27.85
CA GLN A 196 14.84 -25.16 -29.06
C GLN A 196 13.53 -24.41 -29.37
N GLU A 197 12.83 -23.95 -28.34
CA GLU A 197 11.50 -23.33 -28.44
C GLU A 197 11.41 -22.10 -27.54
N ASN A 198 10.45 -21.22 -27.84
CA ASN A 198 10.16 -20.05 -27.02
C ASN A 198 9.81 -20.47 -25.60
N LEU A 199 10.29 -19.72 -24.63
CA LEU A 199 10.13 -20.02 -23.22
C LEU A 199 9.79 -18.74 -22.47
N THR A 200 8.76 -18.80 -21.63
CA THR A 200 8.45 -17.70 -20.71
C THR A 200 8.73 -18.18 -19.30
N ILE A 201 9.67 -17.52 -18.65
CA ILE A 201 9.98 -17.76 -17.23
C ILE A 201 9.23 -16.73 -16.41
N THR A 202 8.54 -17.18 -15.37
CA THR A 202 7.96 -16.30 -14.35
C THR A 202 8.69 -16.51 -13.04
N MET A 203 9.00 -15.43 -12.35
CA MET A 203 9.66 -15.44 -11.05
C MET A 203 8.92 -14.52 -10.09
N GLU A 204 8.82 -14.95 -8.83
CA GLU A 204 8.11 -14.24 -7.78
C GLU A 204 8.91 -14.31 -6.48
N ALA A 205 9.21 -13.14 -5.92
CA ALA A 205 9.90 -13.01 -4.66
C ALA A 205 8.97 -12.44 -3.61
N THR A 206 8.91 -13.10 -2.46
CA THR A 206 8.15 -12.69 -1.28
C THR A 206 9.12 -12.48 -0.14
N CYS A 207 9.28 -11.24 0.32
CA CYS A 207 10.21 -10.86 1.39
C CYS A 207 9.50 -10.10 2.50
N GLY A 208 10.08 -10.09 3.70
CA GLY A 208 9.54 -9.37 4.84
C GLY A 208 9.44 -10.25 6.10
N VAL A 209 9.54 -9.60 7.25
CA VAL A 209 9.37 -10.25 8.56
C VAL A 209 8.01 -9.88 9.13
N ASN A 210 7.73 -8.58 9.20
CA ASN A 210 6.50 -8.05 9.78
C ASN A 210 5.52 -7.58 8.70
N ILE A 211 6.05 -7.06 7.59
CA ILE A 211 5.27 -6.62 6.44
C ILE A 211 5.82 -7.35 5.22
N ILE A 212 5.01 -8.26 4.68
CA ILE A 212 5.42 -9.05 3.54
C ILE A 212 5.14 -8.26 2.26
N THR A 213 6.18 -8.03 1.46
CA THR A 213 6.09 -7.43 0.13
C THR A 213 6.41 -8.46 -0.94
N VAL A 214 5.75 -8.35 -2.09
CA VAL A 214 5.88 -9.29 -3.20
C VAL A 214 6.24 -8.51 -4.46
N ASP A 215 7.20 -9.03 -5.22
CA ASP A 215 7.48 -8.58 -6.58
C ASP A 215 7.51 -9.78 -7.53
N SER A 216 6.99 -9.57 -8.74
CA SER A 216 6.93 -10.60 -9.75
C SER A 216 7.38 -10.07 -11.10
N LYS A 217 8.20 -10.88 -11.77
CA LYS A 217 8.77 -10.59 -13.08
C LYS A 217 8.60 -11.78 -13.99
N PHE A 218 8.46 -11.49 -15.27
CA PHE A 218 8.51 -12.51 -16.31
C PHE A 218 9.60 -12.17 -17.31
N VAL A 219 10.14 -13.20 -17.93
CA VAL A 219 11.17 -13.11 -18.96
C VAL A 219 10.72 -13.93 -20.15
N ASN A 220 10.50 -13.25 -21.26
CA ASN A 220 10.12 -13.86 -22.53
C ASN A 220 11.38 -14.13 -23.36
N ILE A 221 11.67 -15.40 -23.59
CA ILE A 221 12.78 -15.85 -24.42
C ILE A 221 12.21 -16.29 -25.77
N THR A 222 12.60 -15.56 -26.81
CA THR A 222 12.23 -15.89 -28.19
C THR A 222 13.41 -16.60 -28.87
N VAL A 223 13.18 -17.81 -29.36
CA VAL A 223 14.17 -18.59 -30.10
C VAL A 223 14.01 -18.31 -31.58
N ILE A 224 15.07 -17.80 -32.20
CA ILE A 224 15.12 -17.55 -33.63
C ILE A 224 15.43 -18.88 -34.33
N PRO A 225 14.55 -19.38 -35.22
CA PRO A 225 14.77 -20.64 -35.90
C PRO A 225 15.99 -20.58 -36.83
N PRO A 226 16.64 -21.73 -37.10
CA PRO A 226 17.77 -21.78 -38.01
C PRO A 226 17.29 -21.40 -39.42
N GLY A 227 17.75 -20.26 -39.94
CA GLY A 227 17.38 -19.72 -41.26
C GLY A 227 16.85 -18.30 -41.28
N GLU A 228 16.54 -17.69 -40.13
CA GLU A 228 16.06 -16.30 -40.05
C GLU A 228 17.05 -15.33 -39.38
N GLY A 229 18.13 -15.85 -38.78
CA GLY A 229 19.12 -15.08 -37.99
C GLY A 229 20.45 -14.76 -38.68
N GLU A 230 20.77 -15.44 -39.77
CA GLU A 230 21.80 -15.03 -40.71
C GLU A 230 21.14 -14.97 -42.08
N GLY A 231 21.39 -13.91 -42.84
CA GLY A 231 21.02 -13.88 -44.24
C GLY A 231 21.62 -15.12 -44.91
N GLY A 232 20.79 -16.15 -45.08
CA GLY A 232 21.05 -17.19 -46.04
C GLY A 232 21.17 -16.46 -47.36
N ASP A 233 22.40 -16.28 -47.81
CA ASP A 233 22.69 -16.09 -49.22
C ASP A 233 22.27 -17.41 -49.88
N LEU A 234 20.95 -17.58 -50.05
CA LEU A 234 20.46 -18.47 -51.09
C LEU A 234 21.10 -17.88 -52.34
N THR A 235 22.08 -18.59 -52.87
CA THR A 235 22.75 -18.22 -54.11
C THR A 235 21.66 -18.11 -55.17
N GLN A 236 21.34 -16.88 -55.56
CA GLN A 236 20.30 -16.58 -56.53
C GLN A 236 20.90 -16.65 -57.93
N GLY A 237 20.29 -17.46 -58.80
CA GLY A 237 20.74 -17.69 -60.17
C GLY A 237 19.82 -18.65 -60.90
N CYS A 238 20.04 -18.86 -62.20
CA CYS A 238 19.13 -19.70 -62.98
C CYS A 238 19.20 -21.18 -62.55
N THR A 239 18.10 -21.71 -62.01
CA THR A 239 18.01 -23.11 -61.54
C THR A 239 17.57 -24.10 -62.63
N ASP A 240 17.21 -23.63 -63.83
CA ASP A 240 16.78 -24.51 -64.92
C ASP A 240 18.00 -25.09 -65.69
N PRO A 241 18.25 -26.42 -65.64
CA PRO A 241 19.35 -27.05 -66.36
C PRO A 241 19.22 -26.99 -67.90
N ALA A 242 18.07 -26.58 -68.42
CA ALA A 242 17.86 -26.34 -69.85
C ALA A 242 18.24 -24.92 -70.31
N ALA A 243 18.52 -23.99 -69.39
CA ALA A 243 18.94 -22.63 -69.71
C ALA A 243 20.45 -22.55 -69.98
N ASP A 244 20.86 -21.60 -70.83
CA ASP A 244 22.26 -21.40 -71.20
C ASP A 244 23.12 -20.80 -70.08
N ASN A 245 22.48 -20.11 -69.13
CA ASN A 245 23.11 -19.54 -67.94
C ASN A 245 22.75 -20.31 -66.66
N TYR A 246 22.42 -21.61 -66.78
CA TYR A 246 22.19 -22.48 -65.63
C TYR A 246 23.34 -22.41 -64.62
N ASP A 247 23.00 -22.11 -63.36
CA ASP A 247 23.92 -22.12 -62.23
C ASP A 247 23.58 -23.28 -61.29
N ALA A 248 24.51 -24.24 -61.19
CA ALA A 248 24.34 -25.41 -60.34
C ALA A 248 24.53 -25.10 -58.84
N GLU A 249 25.12 -23.95 -58.51
CA GLU A 249 25.23 -23.47 -57.14
C GLU A 249 23.99 -22.63 -56.75
N ALA A 250 23.09 -22.29 -57.68
CA ALA A 250 21.89 -21.53 -57.35
C ALA A 250 20.84 -22.37 -56.59
N GLU A 251 20.39 -21.86 -55.45
CA GLU A 251 19.36 -22.48 -54.61
C GLU A 251 17.97 -21.90 -54.89
N GLU A 252 17.89 -20.70 -55.47
CA GLU A 252 16.65 -20.00 -55.83
C GLU A 252 16.77 -19.37 -57.22
N ASP A 253 15.72 -19.53 -58.06
CA ASP A 253 15.66 -18.94 -59.40
C ASP A 253 15.43 -17.43 -59.33
N ASP A 254 16.37 -16.65 -59.85
CA ASP A 254 16.29 -15.19 -59.91
C ASP A 254 15.57 -14.68 -61.17
N GLY A 255 15.08 -15.58 -62.02
CA GLY A 255 14.40 -15.24 -63.28
C GLY A 255 15.36 -14.77 -64.37
N SER A 256 16.67 -14.94 -64.20
CA SER A 256 17.68 -14.57 -65.20
C SER A 256 17.85 -15.61 -66.31
N CYS A 257 17.16 -16.75 -66.28
CA CYS A 257 17.33 -17.85 -67.25
C CYS A 257 17.20 -17.40 -68.72
N THR A 258 18.23 -17.67 -69.52
CA THR A 258 18.29 -17.38 -70.97
C THR A 258 18.30 -18.67 -71.78
N TYR A 259 17.58 -18.68 -72.90
CA TYR A 259 17.51 -19.81 -73.83
C TYR A 259 17.77 -19.30 -75.27
N ASP A 260 19.01 -19.34 -75.70
CA ASP A 260 19.47 -19.02 -77.04
C ASP A 260 19.20 -20.19 -77.99
N GLY A 261 17.96 -20.27 -78.50
CA GLY A 261 17.68 -21.23 -79.56
C GLY A 261 16.24 -21.36 -80.03
N GLY A 262 15.70 -20.32 -80.68
CA GLY A 262 14.47 -20.45 -81.45
C GLY A 262 14.09 -19.21 -82.26
N GLU A 263 14.77 -18.98 -83.39
CA GLU A 263 14.16 -18.25 -84.50
C GLU A 263 12.91 -19.01 -84.97
N ASP A 264 11.71 -18.53 -84.64
CA ASP A 264 10.56 -18.59 -85.55
C ASP A 264 9.81 -17.27 -85.56
N ASN A 265 9.45 -16.89 -86.76
CA ASN A 265 9.06 -15.60 -87.25
C ASN A 265 7.56 -15.65 -87.54
N GLY A 266 6.71 -15.01 -86.73
CA GLY A 266 5.33 -14.76 -87.18
C GLY A 266 4.24 -14.60 -86.13
N THR A 267 3.81 -13.35 -85.99
CA THR A 267 2.41 -12.89 -85.81
C THR A 267 1.63 -13.30 -84.56
N GLY A 268 1.19 -12.30 -83.79
CA GLY A 268 -0.04 -12.41 -82.98
C GLY A 268 -0.01 -11.57 -81.70
N GLU A 269 -0.43 -10.31 -81.83
CA GLU A 269 -1.26 -9.54 -80.90
C GLU A 269 -1.17 -9.80 -79.38
N GLU A 270 -0.90 -8.71 -78.63
CA GLU A 270 -1.46 -8.52 -77.28
C GLU A 270 -2.94 -8.90 -77.26
N PRO A 271 -3.43 -9.43 -76.13
CA PRO A 271 -4.30 -8.54 -75.38
C PRO A 271 -3.99 -8.51 -73.89
N SER A 272 -4.09 -7.29 -73.38
CA SER A 272 -4.57 -6.92 -72.04
C SER A 272 -5.67 -7.83 -71.52
N GLU A 273 -5.66 -8.10 -70.20
CA GLU A 273 -6.83 -8.11 -69.30
C GLU A 273 -6.28 -8.31 -67.86
N GLU A 274 -6.35 -7.25 -67.04
CA GLU A 274 -7.31 -7.03 -65.93
C GLU A 274 -6.86 -7.60 -64.58
#